data_AF-A0A959LI96-F1
#
_entry.id   AF-A0A959LI96-F1
#
_cell.length_a   1.000
_cell.length_b   1.000
_cell.length_c   1.000
_cell.angle_alpha   90.00
_cell.angle_beta   90.00
_cell.angle_gamma   90.00
#
_symmetry.space_group_name_H-M   'P 1'
#
loop_
_entity.id
_entity.type
_entity.pdbx_description
1 polymer ?
#
loop_
_entity_poly.entity_id
_entity_poly.type
_entity_poly.pdbx_seq_one_letter_code
_entity_poly.pdbx_strand_id
1 'polypeptide(L)'
;MPSSNNQSIRPSLRWPHLRGRWNPLWLYPVLVVLLYILWSGYLTLADKWFLFAQYWPASVTMVLGSFVAGATAGGGGAVAFPVFTKVLQITSADARTFSLMIQAFGMGMASVFILSRRIPILPGVVLFVSLGGVVGHVLGTFWLIIPGSYPKILFTFIATAFGIVLYISTYVIKWRPLFRMPEWNLHRKWAFLAVGIFGGIFSAQVGSGIDMLTFMVLTLAFGIDEKVSTPTTVIIMAINSWVGFFLHGVVIRDIGEMWNYWLVAVQIVIIGAPLGAYVVSRIHRHTVINFLMVLIALELVTTLVLIPIRTWTEIGVTTAALSVFGILFWILLHYRHEHLPADELR
;
A
#
# COMPACT_ATOMS: atom_id res chain seq x y z
N MET A 1 -3.09 17.82 50.20
CA MET A 1 -2.31 16.59 49.91
C MET A 1 -2.75 16.07 48.54
N PRO A 2 -1.82 15.61 47.70
CA PRO A 2 -1.53 16.32 46.45
C PRO A 2 -2.15 15.70 45.18
N SER A 3 -2.33 16.58 44.21
CA SER A 3 -2.65 16.40 42.79
C SER A 3 -1.89 15.24 42.12
N SER A 4 -2.62 14.27 41.59
CA SER A 4 -2.06 13.24 40.72
C SER A 4 -1.74 13.81 39.34
N ASN A 5 -0.43 13.96 39.14
CA ASN A 5 0.24 14.33 37.90
C ASN A 5 -0.38 13.72 36.64
N ASN A 6 -0.77 14.62 35.74
CA ASN A 6 -0.97 14.35 34.33
C ASN A 6 0.39 14.06 33.67
N GLN A 7 0.91 12.84 33.84
CA GLN A 7 2.11 12.39 33.12
C GLN A 7 1.72 12.10 31.67
N SER A 8 1.92 13.11 30.82
CA SER A 8 2.00 12.92 29.37
C SER A 8 3.11 11.91 29.08
N ILE A 9 2.74 10.66 28.80
CA ILE A 9 3.66 9.61 28.36
C ILE A 9 4.15 10.01 26.96
N ARG A 10 5.26 10.77 26.90
CA ARG A 10 6.00 10.98 25.67
C ARG A 10 6.68 9.65 25.32
N PRO A 11 6.42 9.03 24.16
CA PRO A 11 7.07 7.78 23.81
C PRO A 11 8.55 8.06 23.51
N SER A 12 9.44 7.72 24.45
CA SER A 12 10.88 7.67 24.18
C SER A 12 11.20 6.43 23.36
N LEU A 13 10.89 6.47 22.06
CA LEU A 13 11.38 5.51 21.07
C LEU A 13 12.86 5.87 20.81
N ARG A 14 13.76 5.39 21.67
CA ARG A 14 15.21 5.57 21.46
C ARG A 14 15.65 4.59 20.37
N TRP A 15 15.69 5.09 19.14
CA TRP A 15 16.43 4.47 18.03
C TRP A 15 17.91 4.30 18.44
N PRO A 16 18.60 3.25 17.97
CA PRO A 16 20.05 3.18 18.08
C PRO A 16 20.64 4.46 17.49
N HIS A 17 21.48 5.15 18.27
CA HIS A 17 22.09 6.41 17.89
C HIS A 17 23.06 6.20 16.71
N LEU A 18 22.56 6.24 15.47
CA LEU A 18 23.38 6.47 14.28
C LEU A 18 23.85 7.93 14.33
N ARG A 19 24.94 8.18 15.07
CA ARG A 19 25.67 9.45 15.09
C ARG A 19 26.44 9.59 13.77
N GLY A 20 25.75 10.02 12.72
CA GLY A 20 26.37 10.55 11.50
C GLY A 20 26.14 12.06 11.42
N ARG A 21 27.11 12.81 10.90
CA ARG A 21 27.05 14.27 10.62
C ARG A 21 25.93 14.69 9.65
N TRP A 22 25.17 13.75 9.11
CA TRP A 22 24.13 13.98 8.12
C TRP A 22 22.78 14.10 8.81
N ASN A 23 22.17 15.28 8.69
CA ASN A 23 20.84 15.51 9.20
C ASN A 23 19.85 14.73 8.32
N PRO A 24 19.17 13.68 8.84
CA PRO A 24 18.38 12.74 8.02
C PRO A 24 17.25 13.43 7.25
N LEU A 25 16.86 14.63 7.68
CA LEU A 25 15.88 15.48 7.01
C LEU A 25 16.29 15.89 5.58
N TRP A 26 17.59 15.95 5.27
CA TRP A 26 18.09 16.29 3.93
C TRP A 26 18.13 15.11 2.97
N LEU A 27 17.98 13.87 3.46
CA LEU A 27 18.04 12.69 2.61
C LEU A 27 16.96 12.72 1.52
N TYR A 28 15.72 13.01 1.91
CA TYR A 28 14.60 13.13 0.98
C TYR A 28 14.83 14.18 -0.12
N PRO A 29 15.08 15.48 0.17
CA PRO A 29 15.24 16.49 -0.87
C PRO A 29 16.47 16.23 -1.75
N VAL A 30 17.57 15.69 -1.21
CA VAL A 30 18.74 15.30 -2.01
C VAL A 30 18.38 14.21 -3.01
N LEU A 31 17.65 13.17 -2.59
CA LEU A 31 17.20 12.11 -3.49
C LEU A 31 16.21 12.63 -4.54
N VAL A 32 15.32 13.55 -4.20
CA VAL A 32 14.43 14.20 -5.18
C VAL A 32 15.26 14.90 -6.25
N VAL A 33 16.19 15.77 -5.85
CA VAL A 33 17.04 16.50 -6.80
C VAL A 33 17.83 15.54 -7.68
N LEU A 34 18.43 14.50 -7.10
CA LEU A 34 19.18 13.49 -7.84
C LEU A 34 18.30 12.75 -8.85
N LEU A 35 17.10 12.31 -8.45
CA LEU A 35 16.16 11.63 -9.35
C LEU A 35 15.68 12.56 -10.47
N TYR A 36 15.41 13.83 -10.18
CA TYR A 36 15.06 14.82 -11.20
C TYR A 36 16.18 15.06 -12.21
N ILE A 37 17.43 15.17 -11.74
CA ILE A 37 18.60 15.35 -12.64
C ILE A 37 18.76 14.12 -13.53
N LEU A 38 18.74 12.92 -12.96
CA LEU A 38 18.89 11.67 -13.72
C LEU A 38 17.75 11.49 -14.74
N TRP A 39 16.52 11.73 -14.31
CA TRP A 39 15.33 11.61 -15.14
C TRP A 39 15.30 12.63 -16.29
N SER A 40 15.53 13.91 -16.00
CA SER A 40 15.53 14.97 -17.01
C SER A 40 16.71 14.84 -17.97
N GLY A 41 17.88 14.43 -17.46
CA GLY A 41 19.05 14.09 -18.26
C GLY A 41 18.73 12.97 -19.24
N TYR A 42 18.15 11.86 -18.76
CA TYR A 42 17.74 10.75 -19.62
C TYR A 42 16.71 11.17 -20.68
N LEU A 43 15.66 11.91 -20.32
CA LEU A 43 14.64 12.37 -21.28
C LEU A 43 15.23 13.27 -22.38
N THR A 44 16.17 14.14 -22.01
CA THR A 44 16.81 15.07 -22.95
C THR A 44 17.80 14.34 -23.86
N LEU A 45 18.62 13.45 -23.31
CA LEU A 45 19.59 12.67 -24.10
C LEU A 45 18.92 11.66 -25.03
N ALA A 46 17.76 11.11 -24.63
CA ALA A 46 17.02 10.13 -25.43
C ALA A 46 15.96 10.77 -26.35
N ASP A 47 15.82 12.11 -26.36
CA ASP A 47 14.80 12.87 -27.07
C ASP A 47 13.36 12.35 -26.85
N LYS A 48 13.01 12.13 -25.58
CA LYS A 48 11.74 11.50 -25.17
C LYS A 48 10.71 12.47 -24.60
N TRP A 49 10.93 13.78 -24.74
CA TRP A 49 10.00 14.80 -24.26
C TRP A 49 8.62 14.72 -24.91
N PHE A 50 8.54 14.22 -26.16
CA PHE A 50 7.28 14.00 -26.87
C PHE A 50 6.34 13.01 -26.16
N LEU A 51 6.86 12.12 -25.28
CA LEU A 51 6.05 11.16 -24.53
C LEU A 51 5.01 11.86 -23.64
N PHE A 52 5.29 13.09 -23.18
CA PHE A 52 4.30 13.86 -22.42
C PHE A 52 3.06 14.21 -23.24
N ALA A 53 3.17 14.40 -24.56
CA ALA A 53 2.00 14.65 -25.39
C ALA A 53 1.13 13.40 -25.55
N GLN A 54 1.76 12.21 -25.57
CA GLN A 54 1.08 10.94 -25.82
C GLN A 54 0.54 10.28 -24.55
N TYR A 55 1.30 10.34 -23.45
CA TYR A 55 1.04 9.59 -22.21
C TYR A 55 0.63 10.50 -21.02
N TRP A 56 0.28 11.78 -21.27
CA TRP A 56 -0.16 12.71 -20.21
C TRP A 56 -1.28 12.19 -19.28
N PRO A 57 -2.24 11.32 -19.71
CA PRO A 57 -3.28 10.85 -18.79
C PRO A 57 -2.69 10.10 -17.59
N ALA A 58 -1.54 9.45 -17.77
CA ALA A 58 -0.79 8.78 -16.71
C ALA A 58 -0.30 9.78 -15.66
N SER A 59 0.31 10.88 -16.12
CA SER A 59 0.79 11.97 -15.27
C SER A 59 -0.34 12.55 -14.42
N VAL A 60 -1.49 12.87 -15.05
CA VAL A 60 -2.66 13.43 -14.37
C VAL A 60 -3.25 12.45 -13.36
N THR A 61 -3.40 11.18 -13.75
CA THR A 61 -3.85 10.11 -12.84
C THR A 61 -2.94 10.02 -11.61
N MET A 62 -1.63 10.13 -11.82
CA MET A 62 -0.65 10.02 -10.75
C MET A 62 -0.52 11.28 -9.89
N VAL A 63 -1.08 12.44 -10.25
CA VAL A 63 -1.21 13.56 -9.31
C VAL A 63 -2.06 13.13 -8.11
N LEU A 64 -3.24 12.55 -8.38
CA LEU A 64 -4.11 12.02 -7.34
C LEU A 64 -3.55 10.73 -6.76
N GLY A 65 -3.15 9.78 -7.62
CA GLY A 65 -2.67 8.47 -7.19
C GLY A 65 -1.44 8.53 -6.30
N SER A 66 -0.48 9.41 -6.58
CA SER A 66 0.71 9.57 -5.73
C SER A 66 0.35 10.10 -4.35
N PHE A 67 -0.53 11.09 -4.25
CA PHE A 67 -0.99 11.61 -2.97
C PHE A 67 -1.64 10.51 -2.13
N VAL A 68 -2.55 9.73 -2.73
CA VAL A 68 -3.19 8.58 -2.05
C VAL A 68 -2.16 7.53 -1.63
N ALA A 69 -1.13 7.32 -2.44
CA ALA A 69 -0.10 6.32 -2.17
C ALA A 69 0.64 6.53 -0.86
N GLY A 70 0.96 7.78 -0.52
CA GLY A 70 1.65 8.07 0.74
C GLY A 70 0.73 8.41 1.90
N ALA A 71 -0.50 8.85 1.63
CA ALA A 71 -1.46 9.17 2.67
C ALA A 71 -2.13 7.92 3.28
N THR A 72 -2.09 6.78 2.59
CA THR A 72 -2.98 5.64 2.87
C THR A 72 -2.30 4.30 2.61
N ALA A 73 -2.81 3.23 3.24
CA ALA A 73 -2.31 1.86 3.05
C ALA A 73 -2.90 1.14 1.83
N GLY A 74 -3.65 1.84 0.96
CA GLY A 74 -4.12 1.29 -0.33
C GLY A 74 -3.17 1.53 -1.49
N GLY A 75 -2.21 2.44 -1.30
CA GLY A 75 -1.20 2.76 -2.28
C GLY A 75 -1.70 3.53 -3.50
N GLY A 76 -0.77 3.81 -4.42
CA GLY A 76 -1.07 4.55 -5.65
C GLY A 76 -1.86 3.73 -6.65
N GLY A 77 -1.69 2.40 -6.57
CA GLY A 77 -2.49 1.43 -7.33
C GLY A 77 -3.99 1.58 -7.09
N ALA A 78 -4.41 2.07 -5.91
CA ALA A 78 -5.84 2.28 -5.62
C ALA A 78 -6.53 3.31 -6.52
N VAL A 79 -5.77 4.24 -7.10
CA VAL A 79 -6.27 5.20 -8.10
C VAL A 79 -5.83 4.79 -9.49
N ALA A 80 -4.57 4.39 -9.65
CA ALA A 80 -3.99 4.10 -10.96
C ALA A 80 -4.61 2.86 -11.62
N PHE A 81 -4.80 1.77 -10.87
CA PHE A 81 -5.27 0.51 -11.44
C PHE A 81 -6.71 0.62 -12.00
N PRO A 82 -7.69 1.22 -11.29
CA PRO A 82 -9.02 1.46 -11.86
C PRO A 82 -9.01 2.35 -13.09
N VAL A 83 -8.27 3.47 -13.04
CA VAL A 83 -8.21 4.41 -14.15
C VAL A 83 -7.57 3.75 -15.37
N PHE A 84 -6.47 3.02 -15.19
CA PHE A 84 -5.75 2.39 -16.29
C PHE A 84 -6.59 1.28 -16.91
N THR A 85 -7.22 0.44 -16.09
CA THR A 85 -7.96 -0.73 -16.58
C THR A 85 -9.38 -0.47 -17.06
N LYS A 86 -10.03 0.62 -16.59
CA LYS A 86 -11.43 0.94 -16.92
C LYS A 86 -11.58 2.21 -17.76
N VAL A 87 -10.71 3.20 -17.59
CA VAL A 87 -10.76 4.45 -18.38
C VAL A 87 -9.84 4.38 -19.59
N LEU A 88 -8.57 4.04 -19.37
CA LEU A 88 -7.57 3.96 -20.44
C LEU A 88 -7.58 2.61 -21.18
N GLN A 89 -8.38 1.64 -20.72
CA GLN A 89 -8.52 0.31 -21.32
C GLN A 89 -7.18 -0.44 -21.48
N ILE A 90 -6.22 -0.16 -20.58
CA ILE A 90 -4.95 -0.87 -20.47
C ILE A 90 -5.21 -2.25 -19.86
N THR A 91 -4.45 -3.26 -20.28
CA THR A 91 -4.62 -4.63 -19.76
C THR A 91 -4.34 -4.69 -18.26
N SER A 92 -4.97 -5.62 -17.55
CA SER A 92 -4.74 -5.80 -16.11
C SER A 92 -3.28 -6.15 -15.79
N ALA A 93 -2.61 -6.88 -16.70
CA ALA A 93 -1.21 -7.26 -16.57
C ALA A 93 -0.28 -6.04 -16.67
N ASP A 94 -0.53 -5.16 -17.64
CA ASP A 94 0.22 -3.92 -17.83
C ASP A 94 -0.03 -2.94 -16.69
N ALA A 95 -1.30 -2.77 -16.28
CA ALA A 95 -1.66 -1.92 -15.15
C ALA A 95 -1.03 -2.39 -13.82
N ARG A 96 -0.94 -3.71 -13.61
CA ARG A 96 -0.17 -4.30 -12.50
C ARG A 96 1.30 -3.94 -12.61
N THR A 97 1.94 -4.19 -13.76
CA THR A 97 3.38 -3.94 -13.95
C THR A 97 3.70 -2.46 -13.71
N PHE A 98 2.90 -1.54 -14.29
CA PHE A 98 3.00 -0.12 -14.02
C PHE A 98 2.83 0.21 -12.52
N SER A 99 1.85 -0.40 -11.84
CA SER A 99 1.60 -0.17 -10.42
C SER A 99 2.78 -0.60 -9.53
N LEU A 100 3.46 -1.70 -9.86
CA LEU A 100 4.68 -2.13 -9.16
C LEU A 100 5.83 -1.15 -9.42
N MET A 101 6.05 -0.76 -10.68
CA MET A 101 7.09 0.20 -11.05
C MET A 101 6.92 1.55 -10.36
N ILE A 102 5.70 2.08 -10.37
CA ILE A 102 5.43 3.43 -9.86
C ILE A 102 5.49 3.48 -8.33
N GLN A 103 5.09 2.40 -7.66
CA GLN A 103 5.15 2.30 -6.19
C GLN A 103 6.56 2.08 -5.67
N ALA A 104 7.41 1.35 -6.41
CA ALA A 104 8.83 1.20 -6.07
C ALA A 104 9.51 2.57 -5.83
N PHE A 105 9.17 3.57 -6.65
CA PHE A 105 9.67 4.94 -6.49
C PHE A 105 8.78 5.79 -5.57
N GLY A 106 7.46 5.77 -5.75
CA GLY A 106 6.55 6.61 -4.96
C GLY A 106 6.55 6.28 -3.48
N MET A 107 6.21 5.04 -3.16
CA MET A 107 6.27 4.56 -1.78
C MET A 107 7.71 4.44 -1.29
N GLY A 108 8.68 4.21 -2.18
CA GLY A 108 10.10 4.30 -1.84
C GLY A 108 10.47 5.68 -1.29
N MET A 109 10.09 6.75 -1.98
CA MET A 109 10.33 8.13 -1.53
C MET A 109 9.50 8.49 -0.31
N ALA A 110 8.25 8.02 -0.21
CA ALA A 110 7.45 8.18 1.00
C ALA A 110 8.10 7.46 2.20
N SER A 111 8.68 6.28 2.00
CA SER A 111 9.41 5.52 3.02
C SER A 111 10.65 6.28 3.48
N VAL A 112 11.43 6.83 2.56
CA VAL A 112 12.55 7.72 2.90
C VAL A 112 12.07 8.89 3.74
N PHE A 113 10.97 9.54 3.34
CA PHE A 113 10.39 10.65 4.09
C PHE A 113 9.96 10.25 5.51
N ILE A 114 9.23 9.14 5.64
CA ILE A 114 8.77 8.54 6.91
C ILE A 114 9.95 8.28 7.85
N LEU A 115 10.98 7.61 7.34
CA LEU A 115 12.19 7.27 8.11
C LEU A 115 12.98 8.54 8.49
N SER A 116 13.13 9.48 7.56
CA SER A 116 13.83 10.75 7.78
C SER A 116 13.17 11.61 8.86
N ARG A 117 11.83 11.56 8.94
CA ARG A 117 11.02 12.26 9.94
C ARG A 117 10.80 11.46 11.23
N ARG A 118 11.33 10.23 11.31
CA ARG A 118 11.18 9.32 12.46
C ARG A 118 9.71 9.10 12.85
N ILE A 119 8.84 9.00 11.84
CA ILE A 119 7.45 8.60 12.04
C ILE A 119 7.45 7.17 12.60
N PRO A 120 6.64 6.86 13.63
CA PRO A 120 6.64 5.55 14.27
C PRO A 120 6.24 4.43 13.30
N ILE A 121 6.99 3.33 13.33
CA ILE A 121 6.77 2.13 12.50
C ILE A 121 7.00 0.86 13.33
N LEU A 122 6.55 -0.28 12.81
CA LEU A 122 6.77 -1.61 13.40
C LEU A 122 7.84 -2.38 12.61
N PRO A 123 9.14 -2.26 12.94
CA PRO A 123 10.22 -2.84 12.13
C PRO A 123 10.19 -4.37 12.06
N GLY A 124 9.76 -5.03 13.14
CA GLY A 124 9.55 -6.48 13.14
C GLY A 124 8.52 -6.90 12.08
N VAL A 125 7.39 -6.18 12.01
CA VAL A 125 6.36 -6.45 10.99
C VAL A 125 6.91 -6.17 9.60
N VAL A 126 7.61 -5.05 9.39
CA VAL A 126 8.25 -4.74 8.11
C VAL A 126 9.13 -5.90 7.64
N LEU A 127 9.99 -6.43 8.51
CA LEU A 127 10.90 -7.51 8.17
C LEU A 127 10.16 -8.79 7.76
N PHE A 128 9.32 -9.34 8.65
CA PHE A 128 8.69 -10.65 8.40
C PHE A 128 7.67 -10.61 7.25
N VAL A 129 6.88 -9.54 7.14
CA VAL A 129 5.95 -9.38 6.02
C VAL A 129 6.71 -9.19 4.71
N SER A 130 7.79 -8.41 4.68
CA SER A 130 8.55 -8.22 3.44
C SER A 130 9.25 -9.49 2.98
N LEU A 131 9.81 -10.28 3.92
CA LEU A 131 10.39 -11.59 3.60
C LEU A 131 9.35 -12.54 3.01
N GLY A 132 8.16 -12.62 3.63
CA GLY A 132 7.05 -13.39 3.09
C GLY A 132 6.61 -12.86 1.73
N GLY A 133 6.55 -11.54 1.56
CA GLY A 133 6.13 -10.87 0.33
C GLY A 133 7.06 -11.11 -0.85
N VAL A 134 8.36 -11.28 -0.62
CA VAL A 134 9.31 -11.69 -1.68
C VAL A 134 8.94 -13.08 -2.20
N VAL A 135 8.73 -14.04 -1.29
CA VAL A 135 8.30 -15.41 -1.66
C VAL A 135 6.95 -15.35 -2.36
N GLY A 136 6.01 -14.57 -1.83
CA GLY A 136 4.70 -14.37 -2.41
C GLY A 136 4.73 -13.80 -3.82
N HIS A 137 5.59 -12.80 -4.08
CA HIS A 137 5.77 -12.24 -5.42
C HIS A 137 6.29 -13.29 -6.40
N VAL A 138 7.32 -14.03 -6.01
CA VAL A 138 7.88 -15.11 -6.85
C VAL A 138 6.82 -16.17 -7.15
N LEU A 139 6.06 -16.63 -6.15
CA LEU A 139 4.98 -17.60 -6.34
C LEU A 139 3.85 -17.05 -7.22
N GLY A 140 3.41 -15.81 -6.96
CA GLY A 140 2.35 -15.16 -7.71
C GLY A 140 2.73 -14.94 -9.18
N THR A 141 3.96 -14.51 -9.44
CA THR A 141 4.42 -14.20 -10.79
C THR A 141 4.63 -15.44 -11.64
N PHE A 142 5.17 -16.54 -11.09
CA PHE A 142 5.55 -17.72 -11.89
C PHE A 142 4.58 -18.91 -11.79
N TRP A 143 3.91 -19.11 -10.66
CA TRP A 143 3.09 -20.31 -10.42
C TRP A 143 1.59 -20.04 -10.30
N LEU A 144 1.19 -18.92 -9.70
CA LEU A 144 -0.21 -18.62 -9.38
C LEU A 144 -0.77 -17.52 -10.30
N ILE A 145 -0.63 -17.71 -11.62
CA ILE A 145 -1.05 -16.72 -12.61
C ILE A 145 -2.57 -16.72 -12.76
N ILE A 146 -3.18 -15.55 -12.59
CA ILE A 146 -4.63 -15.38 -12.74
C ILE A 146 -4.95 -14.89 -14.17
N PRO A 147 -5.95 -15.47 -14.86
CA PRO A 147 -6.36 -15.01 -16.19
C PRO A 147 -6.83 -13.55 -16.19
N GLY A 148 -6.53 -12.80 -17.26
CA GLY A 148 -6.56 -11.33 -17.28
C GLY A 148 -7.88 -10.61 -16.95
N SER A 149 -9.02 -11.30 -16.94
CA SER A 149 -10.32 -10.74 -16.53
C SER A 149 -10.48 -10.64 -15.01
N TYR A 150 -9.89 -11.55 -14.25
CA TYR A 150 -10.14 -11.69 -12.81
C TYR A 150 -9.31 -10.75 -11.90
N PRO A 151 -8.10 -10.25 -12.25
CA PRO A 151 -7.38 -9.30 -11.41
C PRO A 151 -8.17 -8.02 -11.10
N LYS A 152 -9.03 -7.56 -12.02
CA LYS A 152 -9.91 -6.40 -11.77
C LYS A 152 -10.89 -6.69 -10.62
N ILE A 153 -11.52 -7.85 -10.66
CA ILE A 153 -12.45 -8.31 -9.62
C ILE A 153 -11.71 -8.50 -8.30
N LEU A 154 -10.53 -9.13 -8.34
CA LEU A 154 -9.68 -9.35 -7.17
C LEU A 154 -9.29 -8.04 -6.49
N PHE A 155 -8.89 -7.04 -7.29
CA PHE A 155 -8.53 -5.70 -6.82
C PHE A 155 -9.72 -5.02 -6.13
N THR A 156 -10.91 -5.08 -6.74
CA THR A 156 -12.11 -4.51 -6.13
C THR A 156 -12.44 -5.16 -4.79
N PHE A 157 -12.31 -6.48 -4.67
CA PHE A 157 -12.60 -7.19 -3.43
C PHE A 157 -11.63 -6.83 -2.30
N ILE A 158 -10.33 -6.83 -2.57
CA ILE A 158 -9.34 -6.48 -1.55
C ILE A 158 -9.47 -5.01 -1.13
N ALA A 159 -9.72 -4.10 -2.09
CA ALA A 159 -9.96 -2.69 -1.81
C ALA A 159 -11.24 -2.46 -1.01
N THR A 160 -12.31 -3.20 -1.32
CA THR A 160 -13.58 -3.13 -0.57
C THR A 160 -13.43 -3.67 0.84
N ALA A 161 -12.75 -4.81 1.02
CA ALA A 161 -12.45 -5.36 2.34
C ALA A 161 -11.62 -4.37 3.18
N PHE A 162 -10.60 -3.76 2.56
CA PHE A 162 -9.81 -2.70 3.17
C PHE A 162 -10.67 -1.50 3.58
N GLY A 163 -11.59 -1.05 2.73
CA GLY A 163 -12.55 0.02 3.05
C GLY A 163 -13.47 -0.32 4.21
N ILE A 164 -14.01 -1.54 4.25
CA ILE A 164 -14.85 -2.02 5.35
C ILE A 164 -14.05 -2.03 6.67
N VAL A 165 -12.82 -2.53 6.65
CA VAL A 165 -11.96 -2.55 7.85
C VAL A 165 -11.61 -1.13 8.31
N LEU A 166 -11.30 -0.23 7.38
CA LEU A 166 -11.08 1.19 7.69
C LEU A 166 -12.32 1.84 8.30
N TYR A 167 -13.51 1.57 7.77
CA TYR A 167 -14.76 2.09 8.30
C TYR A 167 -15.02 1.58 9.72
N ILE A 168 -14.88 0.26 9.93
CA ILE A 168 -15.14 -0.39 11.21
C ILE A 168 -14.15 0.07 12.29
N SER A 169 -12.85 0.10 11.97
CA SER A 169 -11.80 0.59 12.89
C SER A 169 -11.94 2.07 13.23
N THR A 170 -12.60 2.87 12.39
CA THR A 170 -12.73 4.33 12.60
C THR A 170 -14.02 4.74 13.25
N TYR A 171 -15.14 4.15 12.84
CA TYR A 171 -16.47 4.65 13.21
C TYR A 171 -17.23 3.71 14.11
N VAL A 172 -17.00 2.39 13.98
CA VAL A 172 -17.82 1.39 14.66
C VAL A 172 -17.22 1.04 16.01
N ILE A 173 -15.95 0.65 16.01
CA ILE A 173 -15.33 0.13 17.22
C ILE A 173 -14.52 1.23 17.90
N LYS A 174 -14.91 1.59 19.12
CA LYS A 174 -14.22 2.58 19.95
C LYS A 174 -13.26 1.84 20.89
N TRP A 175 -11.95 1.93 20.64
CA TRP A 175 -10.93 1.33 21.50
C TRP A 175 -9.75 2.29 21.70
N ARG A 176 -8.85 1.97 22.64
CA ARG A 176 -7.57 2.68 22.81
C ARG A 176 -6.54 2.10 21.84
N PRO A 177 -6.18 2.79 20.76
CA PRO A 177 -5.32 2.21 19.74
C PRO A 177 -3.91 1.96 20.29
N LEU A 178 -3.38 0.76 20.02
CA LEU A 178 -2.05 0.36 20.46
C LEU A 178 -0.99 0.98 19.54
N PHE A 179 0.01 1.64 20.12
CA PHE A 179 1.14 2.21 19.36
C PHE A 179 2.34 1.25 19.24
N ARG A 180 2.28 0.12 19.93
CA ARG A 180 3.31 -0.91 19.94
C ARG A 180 2.66 -2.26 19.80
N MET A 181 3.35 -3.16 19.13
CA MET A 181 2.90 -4.53 19.01
C MET A 181 3.03 -5.23 20.37
N PRO A 182 2.02 -6.03 20.80
CA PRO A 182 2.18 -6.87 21.99
C PRO A 182 3.29 -7.92 21.75
N GLU A 183 3.73 -8.61 22.80
CA GLU A 183 4.91 -9.48 22.82
C GLU A 183 5.22 -10.25 21.52
N TRP A 184 6.50 -10.26 21.14
CA TRP A 184 6.97 -10.77 19.84
C TRP A 184 7.26 -12.28 19.87
N ASN A 185 6.21 -13.10 19.85
CA ASN A 185 6.30 -14.55 19.90
C ASN A 185 6.57 -15.21 18.54
N LEU A 186 7.09 -16.45 18.55
CA LEU A 186 7.40 -17.20 17.33
C LEU A 186 6.16 -17.39 16.43
N HIS A 187 4.99 -17.65 17.02
CA HIS A 187 3.72 -17.74 16.29
C HIS A 187 3.38 -16.48 15.50
N ARG A 188 3.64 -15.30 16.09
CA ARG A 188 3.39 -14.02 15.42
C ARG A 188 4.34 -13.81 14.26
N LYS A 189 5.63 -14.18 14.40
CA LYS A 189 6.60 -14.15 13.29
C LYS A 189 6.10 -14.94 12.08
N TRP A 190 5.63 -16.17 12.31
CA TRP A 190 5.07 -17.01 11.26
C TRP A 190 3.78 -16.44 10.68
N ALA A 191 2.90 -15.86 11.51
CA ALA A 191 1.69 -15.21 11.03
C ALA A 191 2.01 -14.04 10.08
N PHE A 192 2.94 -13.15 10.44
CA PHE A 192 3.34 -12.03 9.57
C PHE A 192 4.07 -12.49 8.31
N LEU A 193 4.85 -13.57 8.39
CA LEU A 193 5.43 -14.20 7.20
C LEU A 193 4.34 -14.70 6.25
N ALA A 194 3.30 -15.38 6.78
CA ALA A 194 2.18 -15.86 5.98
C ALA A 194 1.38 -14.71 5.36
N VAL A 195 1.09 -13.65 6.13
CA VAL A 195 0.46 -12.41 5.61
C VAL A 195 1.29 -11.83 4.47
N GLY A 196 2.61 -11.82 4.61
CA GLY A 196 3.54 -11.44 3.56
C GLY A 196 3.38 -12.31 2.30
N ILE A 197 3.40 -13.63 2.43
CA ILE A 197 3.27 -14.56 1.30
C ILE A 197 1.96 -14.33 0.54
N PHE A 198 0.83 -14.32 1.24
CA PHE A 198 -0.46 -14.08 0.61
C PHE A 198 -0.51 -12.69 -0.02
N GLY A 199 -0.11 -11.65 0.71
CA GLY A 199 -0.07 -10.28 0.20
C GLY A 199 0.83 -10.09 -1.02
N GLY A 200 1.97 -10.78 -1.06
CA GLY A 200 2.88 -10.82 -2.20
C GLY A 200 2.24 -11.48 -3.42
N ILE A 201 1.51 -12.59 -3.23
CA ILE A 201 0.75 -13.25 -4.31
C ILE A 201 -0.30 -12.28 -4.88
N PHE A 202 -1.09 -11.62 -4.04
CA PHE A 202 -2.05 -10.61 -4.49
C PHE A 202 -1.36 -9.47 -5.25
N SER A 203 -0.27 -8.93 -4.69
CA SER A 203 0.48 -7.82 -5.30
C SER A 203 1.08 -8.22 -6.66
N ALA A 204 1.49 -9.47 -6.85
CA ALA A 204 1.96 -9.98 -8.13
C ALA A 204 0.85 -10.13 -9.20
N GLN A 205 -0.43 -10.03 -8.84
CA GLN A 205 -1.55 -10.08 -9.80
C GLN A 205 -2.10 -8.69 -10.14
N VAL A 206 -2.18 -7.80 -9.15
CA VAL A 206 -2.85 -6.49 -9.31
C VAL A 206 -1.92 -5.29 -9.10
N GLY A 207 -0.70 -5.54 -8.62
CA GLY A 207 0.32 -4.52 -8.42
C GLY A 207 0.20 -3.75 -7.12
N SER A 208 -0.77 -4.09 -6.25
CA SER A 208 -0.93 -3.60 -4.88
C SER A 208 -1.69 -4.63 -4.04
N GLY A 209 -1.56 -4.61 -2.71
CA GLY A 209 -2.37 -5.49 -1.85
C GLY A 209 -1.66 -6.02 -0.60
N ILE A 210 -0.32 -6.16 -0.61
CA ILE A 210 0.41 -6.55 0.60
C ILE A 210 0.30 -5.50 1.70
N ASP A 211 0.27 -4.22 1.32
CA ASP A 211 -0.04 -3.09 2.20
C ASP A 211 -1.46 -3.19 2.77
N MET A 212 -2.47 -3.39 1.91
CA MET A 212 -3.87 -3.49 2.32
C MET A 212 -4.08 -4.66 3.28
N LEU A 213 -3.58 -5.87 2.95
CA LEU A 213 -3.71 -7.04 3.82
C LEU A 213 -3.00 -6.81 5.16
N THR A 214 -1.77 -6.30 5.13
CA THR A 214 -1.02 -6.06 6.37
C THR A 214 -1.70 -5.01 7.22
N PHE A 215 -2.24 -3.96 6.61
CA PHE A 215 -2.98 -2.93 7.31
C PHE A 215 -4.24 -3.49 7.97
N MET A 216 -5.00 -4.32 7.25
CA MET A 216 -6.18 -4.97 7.82
C MET A 216 -5.83 -5.84 9.01
N VAL A 217 -4.76 -6.63 8.93
CA VAL A 217 -4.28 -7.46 10.04
C VAL A 217 -3.85 -6.60 11.23
N LEU A 218 -3.06 -5.55 11.01
CA LEU A 218 -2.57 -4.69 12.09
C LEU A 218 -3.69 -3.95 12.80
N THR A 219 -4.62 -3.37 12.06
CA THR A 219 -5.68 -2.51 12.62
C THR A 219 -6.83 -3.33 13.18
N LEU A 220 -7.27 -4.39 12.49
CA LEU A 220 -8.43 -5.18 12.92
C LEU A 220 -8.07 -6.25 13.95
N ALA A 221 -7.03 -7.05 13.68
CA ALA A 221 -6.65 -8.20 14.50
C ALA A 221 -5.83 -7.80 15.72
N PHE A 222 -4.89 -6.85 15.55
CA PHE A 222 -4.00 -6.40 16.62
C PHE A 222 -4.35 -5.03 17.21
N GLY A 223 -5.35 -4.32 16.67
CA GLY A 223 -5.79 -3.03 17.22
C GLY A 223 -4.75 -1.90 17.15
N ILE A 224 -3.74 -2.03 16.26
CA ILE A 224 -2.66 -1.05 16.13
C ILE A 224 -3.19 0.24 15.47
N ASP A 225 -2.78 1.38 16.00
CA ASP A 225 -3.16 2.70 15.48
C ASP A 225 -2.81 2.87 13.99
N GLU A 226 -3.68 3.51 13.23
CA GLU A 226 -3.50 3.72 11.78
C GLU A 226 -2.34 4.65 11.46
N LYS A 227 -1.96 5.55 12.39
CA LYS A 227 -0.78 6.42 12.24
C LYS A 227 0.53 5.66 12.36
N VAL A 228 0.52 4.43 12.90
CA VAL A 228 1.68 3.52 12.92
C VAL A 228 1.54 2.46 11.81
N SER A 229 0.32 1.95 11.60
CA SER A 229 0.04 0.93 10.59
C SER A 229 0.28 1.44 9.17
N THR A 230 -0.22 2.63 8.81
CA THR A 230 -0.06 3.18 7.45
C THR A 230 1.42 3.38 7.08
N PRO A 231 2.27 4.05 7.88
CA PRO A 231 3.69 4.18 7.55
C PRO A 231 4.42 2.83 7.51
N THR A 232 4.02 1.87 8.35
CA THR A 232 4.58 0.51 8.33
C THR A 232 4.29 -0.20 7.00
N THR A 233 3.05 -0.13 6.52
CA THR A 233 2.65 -0.79 5.27
C THR A 233 3.18 -0.11 4.02
N VAL A 234 3.34 1.23 4.03
CA VAL A 234 4.01 1.96 2.95
C VAL A 234 5.44 1.45 2.73
N ILE A 235 6.19 1.19 3.81
CA ILE A 235 7.55 0.65 3.71
C ILE A 235 7.53 -0.79 3.16
N ILE A 236 6.61 -1.62 3.65
CA ILE A 236 6.45 -3.00 3.18
C ILE A 236 6.17 -3.02 1.68
N MET A 237 5.23 -2.21 1.23
CA MET A 237 4.86 -2.16 -0.17
C MET A 237 5.95 -1.55 -1.05
N ALA A 238 6.70 -0.56 -0.56
CA ALA A 238 7.88 -0.06 -1.26
C ALA A 238 8.91 -1.17 -1.52
N ILE A 239 9.26 -1.97 -0.50
CA ILE A 239 10.22 -3.08 -0.61
C ILE A 239 9.72 -4.13 -1.61
N ASN A 240 8.46 -4.54 -1.50
CA ASN A 240 7.88 -5.57 -2.35
C ASN A 240 7.66 -5.11 -3.80
N SER A 241 7.35 -3.83 -4.00
CA SER A 241 7.25 -3.23 -5.33
C SER A 241 8.58 -3.27 -6.09
N TRP A 242 9.71 -3.08 -5.38
CA TRP A 242 11.04 -3.26 -5.98
C TRP A 242 11.29 -4.71 -6.42
N VAL A 243 10.83 -5.69 -5.64
CA VAL A 243 10.90 -7.11 -6.02
C VAL A 243 10.08 -7.37 -7.28
N GLY A 244 8.81 -6.94 -7.29
CA GLY A 244 7.95 -7.08 -8.46
C GLY A 244 8.51 -6.37 -9.70
N PHE A 245 9.01 -5.14 -9.54
CA PHE A 245 9.64 -4.41 -10.63
C PHE A 245 10.91 -5.11 -11.15
N PHE A 246 11.74 -5.67 -10.28
CA PHE A 246 12.91 -6.45 -10.70
C PHE A 246 12.52 -7.71 -11.47
N LEU A 247 11.50 -8.45 -11.00
CA LEU A 247 11.00 -9.64 -11.69
C LEU A 247 10.49 -9.30 -13.09
N HIS A 248 9.65 -8.29 -13.24
CA HIS A 248 9.09 -7.89 -14.54
C HIS A 248 10.12 -7.17 -15.44
N GLY A 249 11.01 -6.37 -14.86
CA GLY A 249 11.98 -5.59 -15.63
C GLY A 249 13.22 -6.36 -16.08
N VAL A 250 13.76 -7.24 -15.23
CA VAL A 250 15.04 -7.92 -15.48
C VAL A 250 14.85 -9.38 -15.84
N VAL A 251 13.98 -10.09 -15.12
CA VAL A 251 13.81 -11.55 -15.26
C VAL A 251 12.88 -11.87 -16.42
N ILE A 252 11.65 -11.34 -16.41
CA ILE A 252 10.61 -11.63 -17.42
C ILE A 252 10.74 -10.71 -18.63
N ARG A 253 11.13 -9.44 -18.40
CA ARG A 253 11.33 -8.41 -19.43
C ARG A 253 10.04 -8.07 -20.19
N ASP A 254 8.91 -8.00 -19.47
CA ASP A 254 7.57 -7.74 -20.00
C ASP A 254 7.05 -6.32 -19.72
N ILE A 255 7.93 -5.36 -19.42
CA ILE A 255 7.51 -3.96 -19.14
C ILE A 255 6.89 -3.28 -20.37
N GLY A 256 7.45 -3.51 -21.57
CA GLY A 256 6.95 -2.94 -22.81
C GLY A 256 6.66 -1.43 -22.74
N GLU A 257 5.44 -1.05 -23.15
CA GLU A 257 4.99 0.36 -23.16
C GLU A 257 4.85 0.97 -21.77
N MET A 258 4.74 0.17 -20.70
CA MET A 258 4.60 0.69 -19.35
C MET A 258 5.82 1.51 -18.91
N TRP A 259 6.97 1.31 -19.57
CA TRP A 259 8.13 2.17 -19.40
C TRP A 259 7.84 3.63 -19.77
N ASN A 260 7.10 3.87 -20.87
CA ASN A 260 6.76 5.22 -21.32
C ASN A 260 5.75 5.88 -20.37
N TYR A 261 4.73 5.13 -19.94
CA TYR A 261 3.80 5.56 -18.90
C TYR A 261 4.53 5.93 -17.59
N TRP A 262 5.51 5.12 -17.19
CA TRP A 262 6.30 5.34 -15.98
C TRP A 262 7.17 6.61 -16.09
N LEU A 263 7.83 6.82 -17.24
CA LEU A 263 8.68 8.00 -17.46
C LEU A 263 7.94 9.32 -17.30
N VAL A 264 6.69 9.41 -17.72
CA VAL A 264 5.89 10.64 -17.59
C VAL A 264 5.21 10.78 -16.23
N ALA A 265 5.25 9.74 -15.38
CA ALA A 265 4.56 9.72 -14.10
C ALA A 265 5.51 9.78 -12.89
N VAL A 266 6.73 9.23 -13.00
CA VAL A 266 7.65 9.05 -11.87
C VAL A 266 7.98 10.36 -11.15
N GLN A 267 8.18 11.45 -11.88
CA GLN A 267 8.54 12.76 -11.33
C GLN A 267 7.42 13.35 -10.45
N ILE A 268 6.16 13.09 -10.81
CA ILE A 268 5.00 13.52 -9.99
C ILE A 268 4.97 12.69 -8.71
N VAL A 269 5.24 11.40 -8.84
CA VAL A 269 5.04 10.42 -7.78
C VAL A 269 6.07 10.52 -6.67
N ILE A 270 7.33 10.82 -7.02
CA ILE A 270 8.41 11.01 -6.04
C ILE A 270 8.20 12.24 -5.14
N ILE A 271 7.32 13.17 -5.53
CA ILE A 271 6.91 14.31 -4.69
C ILE A 271 5.56 14.03 -4.03
N GLY A 272 4.57 13.59 -4.81
CA GLY A 272 3.19 13.48 -4.35
C GLY A 272 2.99 12.43 -3.27
N ALA A 273 3.72 11.31 -3.29
CA ALA A 273 3.63 10.29 -2.24
C ALA A 273 4.18 10.79 -0.88
N PRO A 274 5.41 11.32 -0.79
CA PRO A 274 5.87 12.00 0.43
C PRO A 274 4.95 13.13 0.90
N LEU A 275 4.37 13.90 -0.02
CA LEU A 275 3.40 14.95 0.31
C LEU A 275 2.14 14.37 0.96
N GLY A 276 1.62 13.24 0.44
CA GLY A 276 0.52 12.50 1.06
C GLY A 276 0.84 12.06 2.49
N ALA A 277 2.04 11.50 2.69
CA ALA A 277 2.53 11.09 4.01
C ALA A 277 2.73 12.28 4.97
N TYR A 278 3.09 13.45 4.45
CA TYR A 278 3.16 14.68 5.23
C TYR A 278 1.78 15.18 5.62
N VAL A 279 0.85 15.25 4.67
CA VAL A 279 -0.49 15.80 4.89
C VAL A 279 -1.26 14.92 5.89
N VAL A 280 -1.23 13.59 5.75
CA VAL A 280 -1.90 12.67 6.70
C VAL A 280 -1.38 12.84 8.13
N SER A 281 -0.12 13.27 8.31
CA SER A 281 0.44 13.54 9.65
C SER A 281 -0.11 14.83 10.29
N ARG A 282 -0.74 15.71 9.51
CA ARG A 282 -1.22 17.04 9.92
C ARG A 282 -2.74 17.19 9.93
N ILE A 283 -3.46 16.41 9.14
CA ILE A 283 -4.92 16.51 9.02
C ILE A 283 -5.65 15.52 9.93
N HIS A 284 -6.93 15.81 10.17
CA HIS A 284 -7.79 14.93 10.94
C HIS A 284 -8.02 13.61 10.19
N ARG A 285 -7.87 12.50 10.91
CA ARG A 285 -8.03 11.13 10.41
C ARG A 285 -9.32 10.94 9.61
N HIS A 286 -10.44 11.47 10.10
CA HIS A 286 -11.75 11.30 9.46
C HIS A 286 -11.80 11.83 8.02
N THR A 287 -11.12 12.93 7.72
CA THR A 287 -11.10 13.50 6.36
C THR A 287 -10.45 12.56 5.35
N VAL A 288 -9.32 11.96 5.72
CA VAL A 288 -8.58 11.01 4.87
C VAL A 288 -9.40 9.76 4.63
N ILE A 289 -10.02 9.25 5.69
CA ILE A 289 -10.79 8.01 5.63
C ILE A 289 -12.07 8.21 4.82
N ASN A 290 -12.79 9.32 4.98
CA ASN A 290 -13.95 9.62 4.16
C ASN A 290 -13.58 9.76 2.68
N PHE A 291 -12.46 10.43 2.39
CA PHE A 291 -11.97 10.54 1.02
C PHE A 291 -11.62 9.17 0.41
N LEU A 292 -10.95 8.30 1.18
CA LEU A 292 -10.67 6.92 0.75
C LEU A 292 -11.95 6.10 0.52
N MET A 293 -12.94 6.22 1.40
CA MET A 293 -14.20 5.52 1.26
C MET A 293 -14.92 5.90 -0.03
N VAL A 294 -14.84 7.17 -0.45
CA VAL A 294 -15.37 7.60 -1.75
C VAL A 294 -14.64 6.91 -2.91
N LEU A 295 -13.31 6.83 -2.88
CA LEU A 295 -12.54 6.14 -3.92
C LEU A 295 -12.86 4.64 -3.98
N ILE A 296 -12.96 3.98 -2.83
CA ILE A 296 -13.28 2.54 -2.75
C ILE A 296 -14.72 2.28 -3.20
N ALA A 297 -15.67 3.14 -2.82
CA ALA A 297 -17.05 3.05 -3.29
C ALA A 297 -17.15 3.26 -4.80
N LEU A 298 -16.41 4.24 -5.36
CA LEU A 298 -16.32 4.45 -6.80
C LEU A 298 -15.75 3.22 -7.50
N GLU A 299 -14.68 2.63 -6.95
CA GLU A 299 -14.07 1.42 -7.49
C GLU A 299 -15.06 0.25 -7.51
N LEU A 300 -15.79 0.03 -6.41
CA LEU A 300 -16.80 -1.02 -6.31
C LEU A 300 -17.94 -0.81 -7.30
N VAL A 301 -18.54 0.39 -7.34
CA VAL A 301 -19.64 0.71 -8.25
C VAL A 301 -19.21 0.58 -9.70
N THR A 302 -18.04 1.11 -10.06
CA THR A 302 -17.53 1.01 -11.44
C THR A 302 -17.23 -0.43 -11.82
N THR A 303 -16.78 -1.28 -10.88
CA THR A 303 -16.63 -2.72 -11.16
C THR A 303 -17.97 -3.40 -11.40
N LEU A 304 -18.98 -3.13 -10.57
CA LEU A 304 -20.31 -3.71 -10.73
C LEU A 304 -20.99 -3.29 -12.04
N VAL A 305 -20.71 -2.08 -12.53
CA VAL A 305 -21.30 -1.55 -13.77
C VAL A 305 -20.51 -1.95 -15.01
N LEU A 306 -19.17 -1.88 -14.98
CA LEU A 306 -18.33 -2.02 -16.16
C LEU A 306 -17.80 -3.44 -16.40
N ILE A 307 -17.79 -4.30 -15.38
CA ILE A 307 -17.31 -5.68 -15.53
C ILE A 307 -18.52 -6.59 -15.75
N PRO A 308 -18.74 -7.07 -16.99
CA PRO A 308 -19.88 -7.93 -17.29
C PRO A 308 -19.67 -9.32 -16.69
N ILE A 309 -20.35 -9.62 -15.57
CA ILE A 309 -20.40 -10.97 -15.01
C ILE A 309 -21.43 -11.77 -15.82
N ARG A 310 -20.96 -12.48 -16.86
CA ARG A 310 -21.83 -13.20 -17.81
C ARG A 310 -21.65 -14.72 -17.72
N THR A 311 -20.48 -15.18 -17.28
CA THR A 311 -20.16 -16.61 -17.27
C THR A 311 -20.38 -17.21 -15.88
N TRP A 312 -20.85 -18.46 -15.81
CA TRP A 312 -20.97 -19.22 -14.56
C TRP A 312 -19.64 -19.29 -13.78
N THR A 313 -18.51 -19.28 -14.48
CA THR A 313 -17.17 -19.21 -13.88
C THR A 313 -16.91 -17.89 -13.17
N GLU A 314 -17.35 -16.76 -13.73
CA GLU A 314 -17.17 -15.43 -13.13
C GLU A 314 -18.03 -15.26 -11.88
N ILE A 315 -19.26 -15.78 -11.91
CA ILE A 315 -20.13 -15.86 -10.73
C ILE A 315 -19.48 -16.73 -9.66
N GLY A 316 -18.96 -17.90 -10.04
CA GLY A 316 -18.28 -18.82 -9.13
C GLY A 316 -17.05 -18.19 -8.46
N VAL A 317 -16.19 -17.53 -9.25
CA VAL A 317 -14.99 -16.83 -8.74
C VAL A 317 -15.38 -15.67 -7.83
N THR A 318 -16.40 -14.89 -8.20
CA THR A 318 -16.90 -13.76 -7.39
C THR A 318 -17.45 -14.25 -6.05
N THR A 319 -18.22 -15.34 -6.06
CA THR A 319 -18.80 -15.96 -4.86
C THR A 319 -17.72 -16.57 -3.97
N ALA A 320 -16.73 -17.25 -4.57
CA ALA A 320 -15.58 -17.77 -3.86
C ALA A 320 -14.76 -16.65 -3.21
N ALA A 321 -14.48 -15.56 -3.94
CA ALA A 321 -13.78 -14.40 -3.41
C ALA A 321 -14.54 -13.79 -2.21
N LEU A 322 -15.85 -13.56 -2.34
CA LEU A 322 -16.70 -13.09 -1.24
C LEU A 322 -16.62 -14.00 -0.01
N SER A 323 -16.66 -15.31 -0.22
CA SER A 323 -16.60 -16.30 0.85
C SER A 323 -15.25 -16.26 1.56
N VAL A 324 -14.15 -16.22 0.80
CA VAL A 324 -12.78 -16.12 1.33
C VAL A 324 -12.58 -14.82 2.12
N PHE A 325 -12.99 -13.67 1.57
CA PHE A 325 -12.89 -12.39 2.29
C PHE A 325 -13.78 -12.35 3.53
N GLY A 326 -14.98 -12.93 3.47
CA GLY A 326 -15.86 -13.06 4.63
C GLY A 326 -15.25 -13.92 5.74
N ILE A 327 -14.67 -15.07 5.39
CA ILE A 327 -13.97 -15.95 6.33
C ILE A 327 -12.74 -15.26 6.91
N LEU A 328 -11.91 -14.60 6.08
CA LEU A 328 -10.77 -13.82 6.55
C LEU A 328 -11.21 -12.75 7.55
N PHE A 329 -12.26 -12.01 7.22
CA PHE A 329 -12.79 -10.97 8.10
C PHE A 329 -13.27 -11.56 9.44
N TRP A 330 -13.99 -12.68 9.41
CA TRP A 330 -14.40 -13.40 10.61
C TRP A 330 -13.21 -13.89 11.44
N ILE A 331 -12.18 -14.48 10.82
CA ILE A 331 -10.96 -14.91 11.50
C ILE A 331 -10.27 -13.73 12.20
N LEU A 332 -10.14 -12.58 11.52
CA LEU A 332 -9.49 -11.41 12.10
C LEU A 332 -10.27 -10.86 13.32
N LEU A 333 -11.60 -10.82 13.24
CA LEU A 333 -12.45 -10.41 14.35
C LEU A 333 -12.43 -11.42 15.51
N HIS A 334 -12.43 -12.71 15.20
CA HIS A 334 -12.39 -13.77 16.21
C HIS A 334 -11.05 -13.80 16.94
N TYR A 335 -9.94 -13.77 16.20
CA TYR A 335 -8.59 -13.68 16.77
C TYR A 335 -8.47 -12.48 17.72
N ARG A 336 -9.00 -11.34 17.30
CA ARG A 336 -9.05 -10.12 18.10
C ARG A 336 -9.83 -10.34 19.40
N HIS A 337 -11.03 -10.91 19.34
CA HIS A 337 -11.87 -11.16 20.51
C HIS A 337 -11.17 -12.08 21.53
N GLU A 338 -10.40 -13.05 21.07
CA GLU A 338 -9.68 -13.98 21.96
C GLU A 338 -8.40 -13.40 22.58
N HIS A 339 -7.71 -12.49 21.87
CA HIS A 339 -6.35 -12.08 22.25
C HIS A 339 -6.21 -10.64 22.74
N LEU A 340 -7.26 -9.81 22.61
CA LEU A 340 -7.28 -8.45 23.17
C LEU A 340 -8.27 -8.42 24.35
N PRO A 341 -7.80 -8.19 25.59
CA PRO A 341 -8.63 -8.29 26.79
C PRO A 341 -9.76 -7.26 26.79
N ALA A 342 -10.92 -7.67 27.31
CA ALA A 342 -12.15 -6.88 27.33
C ALA A 342 -12.05 -5.60 28.20
N ASP A 343 -11.01 -5.45 29.02
CA ASP A 343 -10.80 -4.28 29.87
C ASP A 343 -10.24 -3.07 29.11
N GLU A 344 -9.71 -3.27 27.89
CA GLU A 344 -9.39 -2.17 26.94
C GLU A 344 -10.59 -1.79 26.04
N LEU A 345 -11.74 -2.45 26.21
CA LEU A 345 -13.01 -2.16 25.51
C LEU A 345 -13.91 -1.15 26.24
N ARG A 346 -13.48 -0.59 27.39
CA ARG A 346 -14.22 0.45 28.15
C ARG A 346 -13.67 1.86 27.98
#